data_AF-A0A1F2VJK7-F1
#
_entry.id   AF-A0A1F2VJK7-F1
#
_cell.length_a   1.000
_cell.length_b   1.000
_cell.length_c   1.000
_cell.angle_alpha   90.00
_cell.angle_beta   90.00
_cell.angle_gamma   90.00
#
_symmetry.space_group_name_H-M   'P 1'
#
loop_
_entity.id
_entity.type
_entity.pdbx_description
1 polymer ?
#
loop_
_entity_poly.entity_id
_entity_poly.type
_entity_poly.pdbx_seq_one_letter_code
_entity_poly.pdbx_strand_id
1 'polypeptide(L)'
;MARAISEVGFWSGLAAFTSTVGYAVVQLLQVAGVLRFPLDEILIYGTSLCIVIPFVLEMLSFHYLTASDKQFWTHASLIFTTVYAVFVTANYVVQLATVIPLKVKGVSETVRILDQTPHSMFWNYDAVGYISMGLATLVAVPALSSTGFERWVRMSFIANALVTPLISIVRLWETRSHFRERRI
;
A
#
# COMPACT_ATOMS: atom_id res chain seq x y z
N MET A 1 -10.60 -28.43 3.14
CA MET A 1 -9.96 -27.24 3.71
C MET A 1 -9.20 -26.44 2.66
N ALA A 2 -8.24 -27.03 1.93
CA ALA A 2 -7.47 -26.34 0.88
C ALA A 2 -8.32 -25.63 -0.19
N ARG A 3 -9.43 -26.25 -0.64
CA ARG A 3 -10.36 -25.62 -1.61
C ARG A 3 -10.97 -24.31 -1.09
N ALA A 4 -11.46 -24.29 0.15
CA ALA A 4 -12.04 -23.09 0.75
C ALA A 4 -10.99 -21.98 0.91
N ILE A 5 -9.77 -22.32 1.31
CA ILE A 5 -8.65 -21.37 1.42
C ILE A 5 -8.29 -20.77 0.05
N SER A 6 -8.28 -21.60 -1.00
CA SER A 6 -8.06 -21.16 -2.38
C SER A 6 -9.16 -20.21 -2.87
N GLU A 7 -10.43 -20.54 -2.60
CA GLU A 7 -11.55 -19.66 -2.94
C GLU A 7 -11.45 -18.30 -2.23
N VAL A 8 -11.14 -18.28 -0.92
CA VAL A 8 -10.90 -17.04 -0.16
C VAL A 8 -9.73 -16.25 -0.76
N GLY A 9 -8.62 -16.92 -1.07
CA GLY A 9 -7.44 -16.28 -1.64
C GLY A 9 -7.74 -15.66 -3.01
N PHE A 10 -8.46 -16.37 -3.87
CA PHE A 10 -8.85 -15.90 -5.20
C PHE A 10 -9.75 -14.66 -5.13
N TRP A 11 -10.83 -14.71 -4.34
CA TRP A 11 -11.74 -13.57 -4.23
C TRP A 11 -11.09 -12.36 -3.56
N SER A 12 -10.23 -12.61 -2.57
CA SER A 12 -9.47 -11.55 -1.91
C SER A 12 -8.46 -10.91 -2.88
N GLY A 13 -7.73 -11.71 -3.65
CA GLY A 13 -6.82 -11.20 -4.69
C GLY A 13 -7.56 -10.41 -5.77
N LEU A 14 -8.74 -10.88 -6.22
CA LEU A 14 -9.56 -10.15 -7.18
C LEU A 14 -10.06 -8.81 -6.63
N ALA A 15 -10.47 -8.77 -5.36
CA ALA A 15 -10.88 -7.54 -4.69
C ALA A 15 -9.71 -6.57 -4.48
N ALA A 16 -8.52 -7.08 -4.10
CA ALA A 16 -7.29 -6.30 -3.97
C ALA A 16 -6.88 -5.69 -5.32
N PHE A 17 -6.90 -6.50 -6.38
CA PHE A 17 -6.61 -6.07 -7.75
C PHE A 17 -7.58 -4.98 -8.22
N THR A 18 -8.88 -5.19 -8.05
CA THR A 18 -9.91 -4.22 -8.46
C THR A 18 -9.74 -2.90 -7.71
N SER A 19 -9.47 -2.96 -6.40
CA SER A 19 -9.23 -1.77 -5.58
C SER A 19 -7.95 -1.04 -5.97
N THR A 20 -6.90 -1.78 -6.34
CA THR A 20 -5.62 -1.23 -6.82
C THR A 20 -5.78 -0.54 -8.17
N VAL A 21 -6.58 -1.11 -9.09
CA VAL A 21 -6.92 -0.46 -10.35
C VAL A 21 -7.71 0.83 -10.10
N GLY A 22 -8.68 0.80 -9.17
CA GLY A 22 -9.41 1.99 -8.74
C GLY A 22 -8.49 3.08 -8.20
N TYR A 23 -7.58 2.70 -7.29
CA TYR A 23 -6.55 3.59 -6.76
C TYR A 23 -5.69 4.21 -7.87
N ALA A 24 -5.21 3.40 -8.83
CA ALA A 24 -4.41 3.89 -9.94
C ALA A 24 -5.18 4.89 -10.82
N VAL A 25 -6.46 4.63 -11.10
CA VAL A 25 -7.32 5.56 -11.84
C VAL A 25 -7.46 6.89 -11.10
N VAL A 26 -7.74 6.85 -9.79
CA VAL A 26 -7.85 8.05 -8.96
C VAL A 26 -6.53 8.83 -8.97
N GLN A 27 -5.40 8.14 -8.79
CA GLN A 27 -4.06 8.75 -8.81
C GLN A 27 -3.78 9.43 -10.15
N LEU A 28 -4.13 8.82 -11.28
CA LEU A 28 -3.96 9.42 -12.60
C LEU A 28 -4.84 10.66 -12.78
N LEU A 29 -6.09 10.62 -12.30
CA LEU A 29 -7.01 11.76 -12.36
C LEU A 29 -6.55 12.93 -11.46
N GLN A 30 -5.92 12.64 -10.32
CA GLN A 30 -5.26 13.65 -9.48
C GLN A 30 -4.10 14.32 -10.20
N VAL A 31 -3.21 13.53 -10.81
CA VAL A 31 -2.06 14.04 -11.59
C VAL A 31 -2.52 14.88 -12.79
N ALA A 32 -3.63 14.49 -13.43
CA ALA A 32 -4.25 15.26 -14.52
C ALA A 32 -4.99 16.53 -14.04
N GLY A 33 -5.12 16.76 -12.73
CA GLY A 33 -5.80 17.92 -12.15
C GLY A 33 -7.32 17.91 -12.31
N VAL A 34 -7.90 16.74 -12.63
CA VAL A 34 -9.35 16.53 -12.83
C VAL A 34 -10.06 16.45 -11.47
N LEU A 35 -9.49 15.72 -10.52
CA LEU A 35 -10.01 15.64 -9.16
C LEU A 35 -9.50 16.81 -8.31
N ARG A 36 -10.33 17.25 -7.37
CA ARG A 36 -10.06 18.38 -6.47
C ARG A 36 -10.52 18.05 -5.06
N PHE A 37 -9.94 18.75 -4.10
CA PHE A 37 -10.35 18.69 -2.69
C PHE A 37 -11.85 18.92 -2.53
N PRO A 38 -12.56 18.07 -1.73
CA PRO A 38 -12.07 16.95 -0.92
C PRO A 38 -12.12 15.58 -1.62
N LEU A 39 -12.71 15.50 -2.82
CA LEU A 39 -13.01 14.22 -3.47
C LEU A 39 -11.74 13.47 -3.89
N ASP A 40 -10.69 14.20 -4.28
CA ASP A 40 -9.38 13.62 -4.55
C ASP A 40 -8.83 12.84 -3.35
N GLU A 41 -8.78 13.45 -2.17
CA GLU A 41 -8.28 12.85 -0.93
C GLU A 41 -9.19 11.70 -0.47
N ILE A 42 -10.51 11.87 -0.54
CA ILE A 42 -11.46 10.82 -0.14
C ILE A 42 -11.30 9.58 -1.04
N LEU A 43 -11.23 9.77 -2.35
CA LEU A 43 -11.15 8.66 -3.29
C LEU A 43 -9.81 7.95 -3.20
N ILE A 44 -8.69 8.68 -3.04
CA ILE A 44 -7.36 8.05 -3.00
C ILE A 44 -7.18 7.23 -1.72
N TYR A 45 -7.56 7.78 -0.56
CA TYR A 45 -7.47 7.06 0.70
C TYR A 45 -8.52 5.94 0.80
N GLY A 46 -9.74 6.18 0.30
CA GLY A 46 -10.81 5.19 0.32
C GLY A 46 -10.49 3.97 -0.54
N THR A 47 -10.08 4.18 -1.80
CA THR A 47 -9.69 3.07 -2.69
C THR A 47 -8.48 2.32 -2.16
N SER A 48 -7.51 3.00 -1.56
CA SER A 48 -6.34 2.36 -0.96
C SER A 48 -6.70 1.53 0.29
N LEU A 49 -7.60 2.04 1.13
CA LEU A 49 -8.08 1.30 2.31
C LEU A 49 -8.80 0.01 1.92
N CYS A 50 -9.53 0.00 0.79
CA CYS A 50 -10.16 -1.20 0.24
C CYS A 50 -9.17 -2.29 -0.20
N ILE A 51 -7.88 -1.96 -0.41
CA ILE A 51 -6.84 -2.95 -0.76
C ILE A 51 -6.41 -3.75 0.47
N VAL A 52 -6.43 -3.14 1.67
CA VAL A 52 -5.72 -3.64 2.84
C VAL A 52 -6.18 -5.03 3.27
N ILE A 53 -7.46 -5.21 3.59
CA ILE A 53 -7.98 -6.49 4.08
C ILE A 53 -7.92 -7.58 3.01
N PRO A 54 -8.33 -7.33 1.75
CA PRO A 54 -8.20 -8.33 0.70
C PRO A 54 -6.75 -8.77 0.48
N PHE A 55 -5.77 -7.85 0.50
CA PHE A 55 -4.36 -8.23 0.37
C PHE A 55 -3.86 -9.08 1.54
N VAL A 56 -4.25 -8.76 2.78
CA VAL A 56 -3.90 -9.58 3.96
C VAL A 56 -4.47 -11.00 3.83
N LEU A 57 -5.73 -11.14 3.42
CA LEU A 57 -6.37 -12.44 3.25
C LEU A 57 -5.77 -13.24 2.09
N GLU A 58 -5.42 -12.58 0.99
CA GLU A 58 -4.69 -13.20 -0.12
C GLU A 58 -3.35 -13.78 0.35
N MET A 59 -2.55 -13.00 1.08
CA MET A 59 -1.25 -13.45 1.59
C MET A 59 -1.37 -14.54 2.66
N LEU A 60 -2.42 -14.49 3.48
CA LEU A 60 -2.75 -15.55 4.43
C LEU A 60 -3.08 -16.86 3.71
N SER A 61 -3.95 -16.81 2.70
CA SER A 61 -4.28 -17.97 1.88
C SER A 61 -3.04 -18.50 1.15
N PHE A 62 -2.19 -17.61 0.63
CA PHE A 62 -0.93 -17.99 0.00
C PHE A 62 -0.01 -18.76 0.96
N HIS A 63 0.12 -18.30 2.21
CA HIS A 63 0.89 -19.02 3.23
C HIS A 63 0.36 -20.44 3.48
N TYR A 64 -0.95 -20.60 3.68
CA TYR A 64 -1.56 -21.91 3.95
C TYR A 64 -1.53 -22.87 2.76
N LEU A 65 -1.47 -22.36 1.53
CA LEU A 65 -1.38 -23.17 0.31
C LEU A 65 0.07 -23.49 -0.08
N THR A 66 1.05 -22.88 0.57
CA THR A 66 2.48 -23.10 0.30
C THR A 66 2.98 -24.40 0.95
N ALA A 67 3.84 -25.13 0.23
CA ALA A 67 4.50 -26.33 0.73
C ALA A 67 5.33 -26.05 2.00
N SER A 68 5.37 -27.02 2.91
CA SER A 68 5.93 -26.84 4.26
C SER A 68 7.39 -26.41 4.28
N ASP A 69 8.19 -26.82 3.30
CA ASP A 69 9.60 -26.45 3.14
C ASP A 69 9.82 -24.97 2.80
N LYS A 70 8.77 -24.28 2.32
CA LYS A 70 8.81 -22.86 1.91
C LYS A 70 7.97 -21.95 2.82
N GLN A 71 7.25 -22.50 3.79
CA GLN A 71 6.35 -21.74 4.66
C GLN A 71 7.05 -20.67 5.49
N PHE A 72 8.34 -20.83 5.80
CA PHE A 72 9.13 -19.78 6.45
C PHE A 72 9.06 -18.45 5.69
N TRP A 73 9.24 -18.50 4.37
CA TRP A 73 9.25 -17.31 3.51
C TRP A 73 7.87 -16.66 3.42
N THR A 74 6.80 -17.46 3.28
CA THR A 74 5.43 -16.92 3.21
C THR A 74 4.93 -16.43 4.56
N HIS A 75 5.39 -17.02 5.67
CA HIS A 75 5.11 -16.50 7.01
C HIS A 75 5.80 -15.16 7.25
N ALA A 76 7.09 -15.05 6.89
CA ALA A 76 7.82 -13.80 6.97
C ALA A 76 7.17 -12.71 6.10
N SER A 77 6.70 -13.09 4.91
CA SER A 77 5.92 -12.21 4.03
C SER A 77 4.60 -11.73 4.67
N LEU A 78 3.88 -12.61 5.38
CA LEU A 78 2.66 -12.27 6.10
C LEU A 78 2.91 -11.29 7.27
N ILE A 79 4.06 -11.41 7.96
CA ILE A 79 4.47 -10.44 9.00
C ILE A 79 4.59 -9.04 8.40
N PHE A 80 5.33 -8.89 7.30
CA PHE A 80 5.44 -7.59 6.61
C PHE A 80 4.11 -7.08 6.05
N THR A 81 3.25 -7.98 5.56
CA THR A 81 1.89 -7.65 5.13
C THR A 81 1.05 -7.09 6.28
N THR A 82 1.23 -7.62 7.50
CA THR A 82 0.55 -7.12 8.71
C THR A 82 1.07 -5.74 9.10
N VAL A 83 2.38 -5.51 9.03
CA VAL A 83 2.97 -4.17 9.27
C VAL A 83 2.41 -3.15 8.28
N TYR A 84 2.35 -3.49 6.99
CA TYR A 84 1.67 -2.68 5.97
C TYR A 84 0.24 -2.35 6.39
N ALA A 85 -0.56 -3.36 6.72
CA ALA A 85 -1.97 -3.20 7.04
C ALA A 85 -2.19 -2.27 8.23
N VAL A 86 -1.36 -2.38 9.28
CA VAL A 86 -1.46 -1.52 10.48
C VAL A 86 -1.18 -0.06 10.14
N PHE A 87 -0.04 0.24 9.51
CA PHE A 87 0.35 1.63 9.24
C PHE A 87 -0.59 2.31 8.24
N VAL A 88 -0.97 1.60 7.18
CA VAL A 88 -1.82 2.14 6.11
C VAL A 88 -3.25 2.34 6.61
N THR A 89 -3.80 1.40 7.38
CA THR A 89 -5.14 1.57 7.99
C THR A 89 -5.14 2.72 8.99
N ALA A 90 -4.15 2.77 9.90
CA ALA A 90 -4.05 3.84 10.89
C ALA A 90 -3.95 5.22 10.22
N ASN A 91 -3.23 5.31 9.10
CA ASN A 91 -3.14 6.54 8.32
C ASN A 91 -4.47 6.93 7.70
N TYR A 92 -5.02 6.09 6.83
CA TYR A 92 -6.15 6.48 6.00
C TYR A 92 -7.45 6.62 6.77
N VAL A 93 -7.63 5.87 7.87
CA VAL A 93 -8.76 6.09 8.78
C VAL A 93 -8.69 7.47 9.42
N VAL A 94 -7.51 7.92 9.87
CA VAL A 94 -7.35 9.27 10.43
C VAL A 94 -7.58 10.34 9.37
N GLN A 95 -7.07 10.16 8.16
CA GLN A 95 -7.30 11.12 7.07
C GLN A 95 -8.79 11.24 6.73
N LEU A 96 -9.48 10.11 6.52
CA LEU A 96 -10.88 10.07 6.11
C LEU A 96 -11.85 10.48 7.22
N ALA A 97 -11.65 10.02 8.45
CA ALA A 97 -12.60 10.23 9.54
C ALA A 97 -12.37 11.54 10.30
N THR A 98 -11.14 12.06 10.33
CA THR A 98 -10.78 13.21 11.17
C THR A 98 -10.30 14.39 10.33
N VAL A 99 -9.25 14.22 9.54
CA VAL A 99 -8.56 15.34 8.88
C VAL A 99 -9.44 15.98 7.80
N ILE A 100 -9.92 15.19 6.84
CA ILE A 100 -10.74 15.70 5.71
C ILE A 100 -12.02 16.39 6.22
N PRO A 101 -12.82 15.79 7.13
CA PRO A 101 -14.01 16.46 7.65
C PRO A 101 -13.72 17.79 8.35
N LEU A 102 -12.61 17.90 9.08
CA LEU A 102 -12.23 19.13 9.77
C LEU A 102 -11.64 20.19 8.83
N LYS A 103 -10.93 19.77 7.77
CA LYS A 103 -10.52 20.66 6.66
C LYS A 103 -11.74 21.24 5.95
N VAL A 104 -12.74 20.43 5.63
CA VAL A 104 -14.00 20.88 4.99
C VAL A 104 -14.76 21.87 5.88
N LYS A 105 -14.70 21.71 7.21
CA LYS A 105 -15.29 22.63 8.20
C LYS A 105 -14.47 23.91 8.43
N GLY A 106 -13.32 24.08 7.78
CA GLY A 106 -12.47 25.27 7.93
C GLY A 106 -11.68 25.34 9.24
N VAL A 107 -11.55 24.22 9.98
CA VAL A 107 -10.85 24.13 11.27
C VAL A 107 -9.61 23.24 11.18
N SER A 108 -8.93 23.26 10.03
CA SER A 108 -7.76 22.42 9.75
C SER A 108 -6.58 22.65 10.69
N GLU A 109 -6.43 23.86 11.22
CA GLU A 109 -5.31 24.21 12.11
C GLU A 109 -5.27 23.35 13.38
N THR A 110 -6.44 22.95 13.90
CA THR A 110 -6.55 22.09 15.08
C THR A 110 -6.01 20.67 14.85
N VAL A 111 -5.96 20.23 13.59
CA VAL A 111 -5.49 18.88 13.22
C VAL A 111 -4.28 18.89 12.30
N ARG A 112 -3.55 20.00 12.23
CA ARG A 112 -2.39 20.16 11.35
C ARG A 112 -1.32 19.09 11.56
N ILE A 113 -1.12 18.62 12.80
CA ILE A 113 -0.17 17.53 13.11
C ILE A 113 -0.61 16.18 12.54
N LEU A 114 -1.91 15.98 12.33
CA LEU A 114 -2.48 14.75 11.78
C LEU A 114 -2.56 14.80 10.25
N ASP A 115 -2.30 15.95 9.63
CA ASP A 115 -2.39 16.10 8.17
C ASP A 115 -1.27 15.35 7.45
N GLN A 116 -1.62 14.68 6.35
CA GLN A 116 -0.65 14.02 5.48
C GLN A 116 -0.09 15.02 4.47
N THR A 117 1.01 15.67 4.84
CA THR A 117 1.78 16.59 3.98
C THR A 117 3.19 16.04 3.77
N PRO A 118 3.95 16.53 2.75
CA PRO A 118 5.32 16.08 2.55
C PRO A 118 6.15 16.18 3.84
N HIS A 119 6.80 15.08 4.22
CA HIS A 119 7.59 14.92 5.46
C HIS A 119 6.80 14.96 6.77
N SER A 120 5.46 14.88 6.74
CA SER A 120 4.66 14.76 7.96
C SER A 120 4.78 13.38 8.61
N MET A 121 4.28 13.25 9.84
CA MET A 121 4.23 11.96 10.55
C MET A 121 3.49 10.90 9.74
N PHE A 122 2.32 11.24 9.20
CA PHE A 122 1.50 10.32 8.41
C PHE A 122 2.12 10.01 7.04
N TRP A 123 2.90 10.93 6.46
CA TRP A 123 3.71 10.65 5.27
C TRP A 123 4.78 9.58 5.53
N ASN A 124 5.42 9.63 6.70
CA ASN A 124 6.41 8.63 7.09
C ASN A 124 5.76 7.27 7.39
N TYR A 125 4.57 7.27 8.01
CA TYR A 125 3.80 6.03 8.23
C TYR A 125 3.36 5.39 6.92
N ASP A 126 2.88 6.20 5.97
CA ASP A 126 2.56 5.76 4.61
C ASP A 126 3.78 5.11 3.95
N ALA A 127 4.95 5.75 4.04
CA ALA A 127 6.20 5.20 3.50
C ALA A 127 6.57 3.86 4.13
N VAL A 128 6.53 3.74 5.46
CA VAL A 128 6.79 2.47 6.17
C VAL A 128 5.80 1.40 5.74
N GLY A 129 4.52 1.75 5.58
CA GLY A 129 3.48 0.86 5.10
C GLY A 129 3.82 0.28 3.74
N TYR A 130 4.03 1.13 2.74
CA TYR A 130 4.32 0.66 1.38
C TYR A 130 5.66 -0.05 1.26
N ILE A 131 6.72 0.40 1.98
CA ILE A 131 8.00 -0.33 2.07
C ILE A 131 7.76 -1.74 2.61
N SER A 132 6.94 -1.89 3.64
CA SER A 132 6.57 -3.19 4.19
C SER A 132 5.80 -4.04 3.17
N MET A 133 4.90 -3.46 2.37
CA MET A 133 4.22 -4.16 1.27
C MET A 133 5.22 -4.68 0.22
N GLY A 134 6.20 -3.86 -0.18
CA GLY A 134 7.24 -4.27 -1.12
C GLY A 134 8.16 -5.35 -0.55
N LEU A 135 8.49 -5.28 0.74
CA LEU A 135 9.24 -6.34 1.42
C LEU A 135 8.42 -7.63 1.54
N ALA A 136 7.11 -7.53 1.79
CA ALA A 136 6.23 -8.69 1.83
C ALA A 136 6.27 -9.44 0.49
N THR A 137 6.09 -8.73 -0.63
CA THR A 137 6.14 -9.35 -1.97
C THR A 137 7.54 -9.90 -2.28
N LEU A 138 8.62 -9.19 -1.94
CA LEU A 138 9.98 -9.67 -2.14
C LEU A 138 10.31 -10.94 -1.35
N VAL A 139 9.93 -10.99 -0.07
CA VAL A 139 10.18 -12.14 0.82
C VAL A 139 9.33 -13.35 0.44
N ALA A 140 8.20 -13.16 -0.24
CA ALA A 140 7.40 -14.25 -0.81
C ALA A 140 8.01 -14.88 -2.07
N VAL A 141 8.92 -14.20 -2.78
CA VAL A 141 9.51 -14.67 -4.06
C VAL A 141 10.09 -16.09 -4.00
N PRO A 142 10.84 -16.51 -2.95
CA PRO A 142 11.39 -17.86 -2.87
C PRO A 142 10.34 -18.96 -2.78
N ALA A 143 9.12 -18.63 -2.37
CA ALA A 143 8.03 -19.60 -2.27
C ALA A 143 7.45 -19.98 -3.64
N LEU A 144 7.57 -19.10 -4.64
CA LEU A 144 7.00 -19.24 -5.98
C LEU A 144 7.94 -20.02 -6.92
N SER A 145 7.41 -20.92 -7.75
CA SER A 145 8.22 -21.61 -8.75
C SER A 145 8.61 -20.70 -9.92
N SER A 146 9.66 -21.11 -10.64
CA SER A 146 10.17 -20.43 -11.83
C SER A 146 9.50 -20.90 -13.13
N THR A 147 8.45 -21.71 -13.05
CA THR A 147 7.81 -22.38 -14.19
C THR A 147 6.31 -22.06 -14.26
N GLY A 148 5.74 -22.08 -15.46
CA GLY A 148 4.29 -21.90 -15.66
C GLY A 148 3.76 -20.54 -15.20
N PHE A 149 2.54 -20.54 -14.67
CA PHE A 149 1.84 -19.33 -14.20
C PHE A 149 2.54 -18.70 -12.99
N GLU A 150 3.09 -19.51 -12.08
CA GLU A 150 3.79 -19.00 -10.89
C GLU A 150 5.02 -18.16 -11.25
N ARG A 151 5.67 -18.41 -12.39
CA ARG A 151 6.75 -17.56 -12.91
C ARG A 151 6.28 -16.12 -13.11
N TRP A 152 5.07 -15.94 -13.67
CA TRP A 152 4.50 -14.61 -13.89
C TRP A 152 4.19 -13.92 -12.57
N VAL A 153 3.56 -14.63 -11.62
CA VAL A 153 3.30 -14.11 -10.26
C VAL A 153 4.60 -13.69 -9.59
N ARG A 154 5.65 -14.51 -9.71
CA ARG A 154 6.98 -14.22 -9.17
C ARG A 154 7.57 -12.94 -9.75
N MET A 155 7.47 -12.76 -11.06
CA MET A 155 7.92 -11.53 -11.72
C MET A 155 7.09 -10.32 -11.30
N SER A 156 5.77 -10.46 -11.12
CA SER A 156 4.90 -9.40 -10.61
C SER A 156 5.27 -8.99 -9.18
N PHE A 157 5.61 -9.95 -8.32
CA PHE A 157 6.05 -9.67 -6.94
C PHE A 157 7.38 -8.91 -6.94
N ILE A 158 8.35 -9.32 -7.77
CA ILE A 158 9.62 -8.60 -7.93
C ILE A 158 9.39 -7.19 -8.48
N ALA A 159 8.53 -7.05 -9.50
CA ALA A 159 8.21 -5.75 -10.07
C ALA A 159 7.56 -4.81 -9.03
N ASN A 160 6.60 -5.32 -8.26
CA ASN A 160 5.98 -4.57 -7.17
C ASN A 160 7.01 -4.13 -6.12
N ALA A 161 7.88 -5.04 -5.68
CA ALA A 161 8.94 -4.73 -4.73
C ALA A 161 9.94 -3.68 -5.24
N LEU A 162 10.19 -3.59 -6.55
CA LEU A 162 11.10 -2.61 -7.14
C LEU A 162 10.47 -1.21 -7.32
N VAL A 163 9.14 -1.13 -7.44
CA VAL A 163 8.43 0.15 -7.50
C VAL A 163 8.58 0.93 -6.19
N THR A 164 8.61 0.23 -5.06
CA THR A 164 8.62 0.87 -3.73
C THR A 164 9.91 1.67 -3.41
N PRO A 165 11.13 1.15 -3.68
CA PRO A 165 12.37 1.93 -3.61
C PRO A 165 12.39 3.11 -4.59
N LEU A 166 11.84 2.97 -5.80
CA LEU A 166 11.76 4.07 -6.76
C LEU A 166 10.93 5.24 -6.20
N ILE A 167 9.78 4.96 -5.58
CA ILE A 167 8.96 5.97 -4.91
C ILE A 167 9.74 6.59 -3.73
N SER A 168 10.46 5.78 -2.95
CA SER A 168 11.23 6.25 -1.80
C SER A 168 12.41 7.15 -2.20
N ILE A 169 13.09 6.84 -3.32
CA ILE A 169 14.19 7.64 -3.87
C ILE A 169 13.69 9.00 -4.37
N VAL A 170 12.55 9.03 -5.07
CA VAL A 170 11.90 10.29 -5.47
C VAL A 170 11.58 11.13 -4.24
N ARG A 171 11.01 10.51 -3.20
CA ARG A 171 10.66 11.18 -1.92
C ARG A 171 11.89 11.74 -1.20
N LEU A 172 13.05 11.07 -1.24
CA LEU A 172 14.31 11.55 -0.65
C LEU A 172 14.97 12.66 -1.47
N TRP A 173 14.81 12.63 -2.79
CA TRP A 173 15.34 13.67 -3.68
C TRP A 173 14.60 15.00 -3.49
N GLU A 174 13.28 14.94 -3.31
CA GLU A 174 12.46 16.12 -3.02
C GLU A 174 12.89 16.83 -1.72
N THR A 175 13.21 16.06 -0.67
CA THR A 175 13.82 16.61 0.56
C THR A 175 15.09 17.41 0.28
N ARG A 176 16.00 16.89 -0.55
CA ARG A 176 17.27 17.55 -0.87
C ARG A 176 17.07 18.84 -1.68
N SER A 177 16.07 18.87 -2.56
CA SER A 177 15.74 20.07 -3.34
C SER A 177 15.24 21.22 -2.44
N HIS A 178 14.37 20.91 -1.47
CA HIS A 178 13.81 21.89 -0.55
C HIS A 178 14.87 22.50 0.40
N PHE A 179 15.88 21.72 0.80
CA PHE A 179 17.03 22.23 1.59
C PHE A 179 18.06 23.01 0.76
N ARG A 180 18.04 22.87 -0.58
CA ARG A 180 18.95 23.59 -1.48
C ARG A 180 18.40 24.97 -1.84
N GLU A 181 17.08 25.15 -1.92
CA GLU A 181 16.44 26.46 -2.10
C GLU A 181 16.49 27.34 -0.84
N ARG A 182 16.45 26.77 0.38
CA ARG A 182 16.57 27.56 1.63
C ARG A 182 18.00 27.99 1.98
N ARG A 183 18.99 27.66 1.15
CA ARG A 183 20.42 27.99 1.36
C ARG A 183 20.96 29.03 0.39
N ILE A 184 20.10 29.63 -0.45
CA ILE A 184 20.42 30.73 -1.37
C ILE A 184 19.68 31.98 -0.91
#